data_AF-A0A8T4NNY0-F1
#
_entry.id   AF-A0A8T4NNY0-F1
#
_cell.length_a   1.000
_cell.length_b   1.000
_cell.length_c   1.000
_cell.angle_alpha   90.00
_cell.angle_beta   90.00
_cell.angle_gamma   90.00
#
_symmetry.space_group_name_H-M   'P 1'
#
loop_
_entity.id
_entity.type
_entity.pdbx_description
1 polymer ?
#
loop_
_entity_poly.entity_id
_entity_poly.type
_entity_poly.pdbx_seq_one_letter_code
_entity_poly.pdbx_strand_id
1 'polypeptide(L)'
;MMGRPAEHLDETLNKLVEEISSVKGVSNVNKIIHPPKLIEEKETKDEKLKNKINIKKELYTSFAEIEADFDGLESMFTVVFNYMPSHFEIISPEEFKLKNSDFAGIVAAVIIRLHRYDEIAKKMSMDKIMIENRLREIFSQHPEMMAVLQKRAEEEQKKSNQEANQIENEPLKKVPKIITKNNIKGKKNNKRPEKAKKKR
;
A
#
# COMPACT_ATOMS: atom_id res chain seq x y z
N MET A 1 5.44 -7.13 5.53
CA MET A 1 6.07 -5.88 6.02
C MET A 1 7.08 -5.37 4.99
N MET A 2 7.39 -4.07 5.01
CA MET A 2 8.38 -3.45 4.12
C MET A 2 9.29 -2.54 4.93
N GLY A 3 10.60 -2.59 4.68
CA GLY A 3 11.55 -1.82 5.48
C GLY A 3 13.00 -2.01 5.08
N ARG A 4 13.87 -1.40 5.89
CA ARG A 4 15.32 -1.39 5.70
C ARG A 4 15.98 -1.41 7.09
N PRO A 5 17.08 -2.16 7.30
CA PRO A 5 17.69 -3.20 6.48
C PRO A 5 16.88 -4.52 6.50
N ALA A 6 17.26 -5.50 5.68
CA ALA A 6 16.60 -6.81 5.59
C ALA A 6 16.61 -7.57 6.92
N GLU A 7 17.72 -7.54 7.66
CA GLU A 7 17.88 -8.24 8.94
C GLU A 7 16.83 -7.81 10.00
N HIS A 8 16.57 -6.50 10.11
CA HIS A 8 15.56 -6.00 11.05
C HIS A 8 14.13 -6.37 10.67
N LEU A 9 13.86 -6.71 9.40
CA LEU A 9 12.54 -7.21 9.01
C LEU A 9 12.30 -8.61 9.59
N ASP A 10 13.29 -9.49 9.49
CA ASP A 10 13.18 -10.85 10.03
C ASP A 10 13.08 -10.83 11.55
N GLU A 11 13.88 -10.01 12.23
CA GLU A 11 13.79 -9.85 13.69
C GLU A 11 12.43 -9.30 14.14
N THR A 12 11.92 -8.29 13.44
CA THR A 12 10.63 -7.67 13.79
C THR A 12 9.48 -8.62 13.51
N LEU A 13 9.51 -9.35 12.39
CA LEU A 13 8.49 -10.36 12.09
C LEU A 13 8.50 -11.49 13.10
N ASN A 14 9.68 -11.98 13.50
CA ASN A 14 9.77 -13.01 14.54
C ASN A 14 9.19 -12.54 15.88
N LYS A 15 9.54 -11.33 16.31
CA LYS A 15 8.98 -10.74 17.53
C LYS A 15 7.46 -10.59 17.45
N LEU A 16 6.93 -10.13 16.31
CA LEU A 16 5.49 -9.95 16.12
C LEU A 16 4.75 -11.30 16.15
N VAL A 17 5.31 -12.34 15.55
CA VAL A 17 4.75 -13.71 15.60
C VAL A 17 4.79 -14.28 17.03
N GLU A 18 5.86 -14.03 17.79
CA GLU A 18 5.97 -14.41 19.20
C GLU A 18 4.94 -13.68 20.07
N GLU A 19 4.76 -12.37 19.85
CA GLU A 19 3.75 -11.58 20.54
C GLU A 19 2.33 -12.10 20.26
N ILE A 20 2.01 -12.44 19.00
CA ILE A 20 0.73 -13.09 18.65
C ILE A 20 0.56 -14.41 19.39
N SER A 21 1.62 -15.22 19.47
CA SER A 21 1.59 -16.52 20.15
C SER A 21 1.41 -16.40 21.68
N SER A 22 1.78 -15.25 22.25
CA SER A 22 1.61 -14.96 23.68
C SER A 22 0.22 -14.47 24.06
N VAL A 23 -0.64 -14.16 23.08
CA VAL A 23 -1.99 -13.66 23.34
C VAL A 23 -2.85 -14.78 23.94
N LYS A 24 -3.58 -14.45 25.01
CA LYS A 24 -4.50 -15.38 25.66
C LYS A 24 -5.60 -15.83 24.69
N GLY A 25 -5.84 -17.14 24.65
CA GLY A 25 -6.86 -17.74 23.79
C GLY A 25 -6.42 -17.99 22.35
N VAL A 26 -5.11 -18.02 22.11
CA VAL A 26 -4.47 -18.51 20.88
C VAL A 26 -3.77 -19.83 21.21
N SER A 27 -4.05 -20.86 20.42
CA SER A 27 -3.46 -22.19 20.51
C SER A 27 -3.00 -22.66 19.13
N ASN A 28 -2.11 -23.66 19.07
CA ASN A 28 -1.58 -24.26 17.83
C ASN A 28 -1.15 -23.24 16.76
N VAL A 29 -0.09 -22.47 17.04
CA VAL A 29 0.45 -21.49 16.07
C VAL A 29 1.43 -22.16 15.13
N ASN A 30 1.03 -22.36 13.88
CA ASN A 30 1.92 -22.73 12.78
C ASN A 30 2.41 -21.45 12.09
N LYS A 31 3.71 -21.35 11.81
CA LYS A 31 4.32 -20.14 11.25
C LYS A 31 5.24 -20.45 10.09
N ILE A 32 5.05 -19.75 8.98
CA ILE A 32 5.91 -19.78 7.81
C ILE A 32 6.38 -18.36 7.54
N ILE A 33 7.69 -18.12 7.68
CA ILE A 33 8.30 -16.82 7.44
C ILE A 33 9.10 -16.90 6.15
N HIS A 34 8.71 -16.09 5.17
CA HIS A 34 9.42 -16.01 3.90
C HIS A 34 10.60 -15.03 4.01
N PRO A 35 11.77 -15.36 3.43
CA PRO A 35 12.93 -14.50 3.51
C PRO A 35 12.67 -13.15 2.81
N PRO A 36 13.32 -12.06 3.26
CA PRO A 36 13.14 -10.74 2.67
C PRO A 36 13.55 -10.73 1.21
N LYS A 37 12.61 -10.39 0.34
CA LYS A 37 12.86 -10.18 -1.09
C LYS A 37 13.06 -8.71 -1.36
N LEU A 38 14.09 -8.39 -2.14
CA LEU A 38 14.30 -7.05 -2.65
C LEU A 38 13.12 -6.66 -3.54
N ILE A 39 12.48 -5.52 -3.25
CA ILE A 39 11.56 -4.91 -4.21
C ILE A 39 12.43 -4.28 -5.29
N GLU A 40 12.56 -4.99 -6.40
CA GLU A 40 12.90 -4.35 -7.66
C GLU A 40 11.75 -3.40 -7.97
N GLU A 41 12.01 -2.09 -7.89
CA GLU A 41 11.05 -1.07 -8.29
C GLU A 41 10.76 -1.26 -9.78
N LYS A 42 9.77 -2.11 -10.11
CA LYS A 42 9.27 -2.28 -11.48
C LYS A 42 9.05 -0.88 -12.04
N GLU A 43 9.79 -0.60 -13.11
CA GLU A 43 9.85 0.63 -13.86
C GLU A 43 8.46 1.30 -14.00
N THR A 44 8.07 2.10 -13.01
CA THR A 44 7.23 3.25 -13.29
C THR A 44 8.04 4.07 -14.26
N LYS A 45 7.47 4.38 -15.43
CA LYS A 45 8.08 5.03 -16.62
C LYS A 45 8.78 6.38 -16.37
N ASP A 46 8.93 6.77 -15.11
CA ASP A 46 9.65 7.94 -14.63
C ASP A 46 11.04 7.53 -14.08
N GLU A 47 11.80 6.76 -14.87
CA GLU A 47 13.19 6.37 -14.54
C GLU A 47 14.12 7.56 -14.28
N LYS A 48 13.74 8.76 -14.70
CA LYS A 48 14.58 9.96 -14.64
C LYS A 48 14.56 10.70 -13.31
N LEU A 49 13.57 10.46 -12.43
CA LEU A 49 13.53 11.11 -11.11
C LEU A 49 14.39 10.37 -10.06
N LYS A 50 14.72 9.09 -10.30
CA LYS A 50 15.45 8.24 -9.36
C LYS A 50 16.96 8.54 -9.26
N ASN A 51 17.55 9.18 -10.28
CA ASN A 51 18.99 9.41 -10.30
C ASN A 51 19.47 10.66 -9.53
N LYS A 52 18.56 11.54 -9.08
CA LYS A 52 18.94 12.79 -8.37
C LYS A 52 18.82 12.71 -6.85
N ILE A 53 18.09 11.74 -6.32
CA ILE A 53 18.01 11.48 -4.90
C ILE A 53 18.83 10.20 -4.67
N ASN A 54 20.04 10.32 -4.10
CA ASN A 54 20.94 9.21 -3.73
C ASN A 54 20.32 8.30 -2.64
N ILE A 55 19.17 7.71 -2.92
CA ILE A 55 18.51 6.69 -2.11
C ILE A 55 18.44 5.44 -2.99
N LYS A 56 19.60 4.91 -3.41
CA LYS A 56 19.76 3.47 -3.71
C LYS A 56 19.68 2.67 -2.41
N LYS A 57 18.67 2.93 -1.59
CA LYS A 57 18.46 2.14 -0.39
C LYS A 57 17.54 1.01 -0.81
N GLU A 58 18.13 -0.16 -0.95
CA GLU A 58 17.44 -1.42 -1.18
C GLU A 58 16.26 -1.54 -0.22
N LEU A 59 15.05 -1.66 -0.75
CA LEU A 59 13.84 -1.79 0.03
C LEU A 59 13.43 -3.25 -0.01
N TYR A 60 13.27 -3.84 1.17
CA TYR A 60 12.99 -5.26 1.29
C TYR A 60 11.54 -5.45 1.72
N THR A 61 10.92 -6.52 1.21
CA THR A 61 9.62 -7.00 1.65
C THR A 61 9.73 -8.43 2.12
N SER A 62 9.13 -8.72 3.26
CA SER A 62 8.94 -10.09 3.75
C SER A 62 7.47 -10.28 4.13
N PHE A 63 7.03 -11.53 4.04
CA PHE A 63 5.69 -11.99 4.37
C PHE A 63 5.80 -13.12 5.39
N ALA A 64 4.89 -13.13 6.36
CA ALA A 64 4.73 -14.21 7.31
C ALA A 64 3.30 -14.73 7.21
N GLU A 65 3.16 -16.03 7.09
CA GLU A 65 1.90 -16.75 7.13
C GLU A 65 1.79 -17.41 8.51
N ILE A 66 0.66 -17.19 9.17
CA ILE A 66 0.41 -17.67 10.52
C ILE A 66 -0.94 -18.36 10.49
N GLU A 67 -0.96 -19.64 10.82
CA GLU A 67 -2.17 -20.39 11.13
C GLU A 67 -2.26 -20.50 12.64
N ALA A 68 -3.40 -20.16 13.22
CA ALA A 68 -3.60 -20.20 14.66
C ALA A 68 -5.03 -20.60 14.99
N ASP A 69 -5.18 -21.43 16.02
CA ASP A 69 -6.47 -21.81 16.56
C ASP A 69 -6.87 -20.82 17.66
N PHE A 70 -8.10 -20.34 17.61
CA PHE A 70 -8.62 -19.37 18.58
C PHE A 70 -9.72 -20.01 19.42
N ASP A 71 -9.67 -19.82 20.74
CA ASP A 71 -10.68 -20.34 21.67
C ASP A 71 -12.08 -19.74 21.43
N GLY A 72 -12.15 -18.55 20.83
CA GLY A 72 -13.39 -17.89 20.50
C GLY A 72 -13.22 -16.73 19.52
N LEU A 73 -14.35 -16.21 19.03
CA LEU A 73 -14.34 -15.09 18.09
C LEU A 73 -13.78 -13.81 18.70
N GLU A 74 -13.94 -13.60 20.02
CA GLU A 74 -13.40 -12.43 20.70
C GLU A 74 -11.87 -12.37 20.68
N SER A 75 -11.18 -13.49 20.94
CA SER A 75 -9.70 -13.55 20.88
C SER A 75 -9.21 -13.37 19.45
N MET A 76 -9.89 -14.01 18.48
CA MET A 76 -9.64 -13.83 17.05
C MET A 76 -9.74 -12.36 16.63
N PHE A 77 -10.85 -11.69 16.91
CA PHE A 77 -11.03 -10.27 16.56
C PHE A 77 -10.01 -9.39 17.30
N THR A 78 -9.67 -9.70 18.54
CA THR A 78 -8.65 -8.97 19.29
C THR A 78 -7.30 -9.02 18.59
N VAL A 79 -6.87 -10.19 18.11
CA VAL A 79 -5.63 -10.36 17.36
C VAL A 79 -5.71 -9.64 16.01
N VAL A 80 -6.79 -9.86 15.25
CA VAL A 80 -6.98 -9.21 13.93
C VAL A 80 -6.92 -7.69 14.06
N PHE A 81 -7.58 -7.10 15.05
CA PHE A 81 -7.58 -5.65 15.21
C PHE A 81 -6.29 -5.08 15.83
N ASN A 82 -5.55 -5.85 16.64
CA ASN A 82 -4.30 -5.38 17.23
C ASN A 82 -3.16 -5.37 16.20
N TYR A 83 -3.08 -6.43 15.39
CA TYR A 83 -1.98 -6.62 14.45
C TYR A 83 -2.35 -6.23 13.02
N MET A 84 -3.64 -6.04 12.71
CA MET A 84 -4.16 -5.59 11.41
C MET A 84 -3.46 -6.28 10.23
N PRO A 85 -3.62 -7.61 10.10
CA PRO A 85 -2.93 -8.35 9.06
C PRO A 85 -3.38 -7.88 7.67
N SER A 86 -2.49 -7.98 6.68
CA SER A 86 -2.82 -7.61 5.30
C SER A 86 -3.86 -8.53 4.66
N HIS A 87 -3.91 -9.79 5.11
CA HIS A 87 -4.85 -10.79 4.67
C HIS A 87 -5.24 -11.66 5.86
N PHE A 88 -6.51 -12.02 5.96
CA PHE A 88 -7.06 -12.87 7.00
C PHE A 88 -8.09 -13.81 6.38
N GLU A 89 -7.94 -15.10 6.64
CA GLU A 89 -8.81 -16.16 6.14
C GLU A 89 -9.17 -17.11 7.28
N ILE A 90 -10.43 -17.56 7.29
CA ILE A 90 -10.95 -18.52 8.27
C ILE A 90 -11.00 -19.88 7.56
N ILE A 91 -10.15 -20.80 8.00
CA ILE A 91 -10.10 -22.17 7.45
C ILE A 91 -11.24 -23.03 8.02
N SER A 92 -11.54 -22.87 9.32
CA SER A 92 -12.64 -23.55 10.01
C SER A 92 -13.07 -22.77 11.25
N PRO A 93 -14.31 -22.94 11.75
CA PRO A 93 -15.43 -23.73 11.22
C PRO A 93 -16.22 -23.01 10.10
N GLU A 94 -17.05 -23.75 9.34
CA GLU A 94 -17.90 -23.20 8.27
C GLU A 94 -19.10 -22.39 8.82
N GLU A 95 -19.64 -22.80 9.97
CA GLU A 95 -20.78 -22.15 10.62
C GLU A 95 -20.42 -21.58 12.00
N PHE A 96 -20.82 -20.33 12.25
CA PHE A 96 -20.66 -19.66 13.54
C PHE A 96 -22.00 -19.56 14.28
N LYS A 97 -22.08 -20.14 15.48
CA LYS A 97 -23.22 -19.96 16.39
C LYS A 97 -22.91 -18.86 17.40
N LEU A 98 -23.36 -17.65 17.09
CA LEU A 98 -23.16 -16.46 17.92
C LEU A 98 -24.41 -16.13 18.74
N LYS A 99 -24.21 -15.79 20.03
CA LYS A 99 -25.28 -15.16 20.82
C LYS A 99 -25.34 -13.67 20.49
N ASN A 100 -26.52 -13.08 20.66
CA ASN A 100 -26.72 -11.65 20.41
C ASN A 100 -25.83 -10.79 21.33
N SER A 101 -25.55 -11.23 22.56
CA SER A 101 -24.62 -10.58 23.49
C SER A 101 -23.21 -10.46 22.92
N ASP A 102 -22.72 -11.54 22.31
CA ASP A 102 -21.33 -11.66 21.87
C ASP A 102 -21.15 -10.84 20.59
N PHE A 103 -22.14 -10.89 19.68
CA PHE A 103 -22.17 -10.06 18.50
C PHE A 103 -22.22 -8.57 18.83
N ALA A 104 -23.07 -8.16 19.78
CA ALA A 104 -23.12 -6.78 20.25
C ALA A 104 -21.78 -6.32 20.84
N GLY A 105 -21.10 -7.19 21.60
CA GLY A 105 -19.75 -6.94 22.12
C GLY A 105 -18.71 -6.71 21.02
N ILE A 106 -18.70 -7.57 19.99
CA ILE A 106 -17.80 -7.42 18.84
C ILE A 106 -18.04 -6.09 18.13
N VAL A 107 -19.30 -5.79 17.79
CA VAL A 107 -19.67 -4.55 17.10
C VAL A 107 -19.29 -3.32 17.92
N ALA A 108 -19.53 -3.33 19.24
CA ALA A 108 -19.12 -2.26 20.13
C ALA A 108 -17.60 -2.06 20.14
N ALA A 109 -16.82 -3.15 20.18
CA ALA A 109 -15.36 -3.07 20.11
C ALA A 109 -14.87 -2.49 18.77
N VAL A 110 -15.50 -2.85 17.65
CA VAL A 110 -15.19 -2.26 16.32
C VAL A 110 -15.46 -0.76 16.33
N ILE A 111 -16.63 -0.34 16.82
CA ILE A 111 -17.03 1.08 16.88
C ILE A 111 -16.04 1.88 17.73
N ILE A 112 -15.64 1.38 18.90
CA ILE A 112 -14.67 2.05 19.77
C ILE A 112 -13.33 2.23 19.06
N ARG A 113 -12.82 1.19 18.37
CA ARG A 113 -11.54 1.30 17.64
C ARG A 113 -11.65 2.28 16.46
N LEU A 114 -12.75 2.25 15.72
CA LEU A 114 -12.97 3.17 14.61
C LEU A 114 -13.01 4.63 15.08
N HIS A 115 -13.65 4.91 16.21
CA HIS A 115 -13.65 6.23 16.81
C HIS A 115 -12.24 6.70 17.19
N ARG A 116 -11.43 5.83 17.80
CA ARG A 116 -10.02 6.16 18.10
C ARG A 116 -9.22 6.46 16.84
N TYR A 117 -9.44 5.73 15.75
CA TYR A 117 -8.78 6.03 14.47
C TYR A 117 -9.21 7.37 13.88
N ASP A 118 -10.51 7.70 13.95
CA ASP A 118 -11.03 8.99 13.51
C ASP A 118 -10.44 10.15 14.33
N GLU A 119 -10.31 9.99 15.64
CA GLU A 119 -9.63 10.97 16.51
C GLU A 119 -8.17 11.19 16.10
N ILE A 120 -7.42 10.12 15.86
CA ILE A 120 -6.02 10.20 15.41
C ILE A 120 -5.93 10.91 14.05
N ALA A 121 -6.79 10.55 13.08
CA ALA A 121 -6.80 11.16 11.75
C ALA A 121 -7.13 12.65 11.80
N LYS A 122 -8.11 13.04 12.63
CA LYS A 122 -8.47 14.45 12.87
C LYS A 122 -7.31 15.21 13.49
N LYS A 123 -6.66 14.64 14.52
CA LYS A 123 -5.47 15.25 15.13
C LYS A 123 -4.35 15.47 14.12
N MET A 124 -4.01 14.45 13.32
CA MET A 124 -2.99 14.58 12.28
C MET A 124 -3.33 15.66 11.24
N SER A 125 -4.61 15.78 10.87
CA SER A 125 -5.08 16.81 9.94
C SER A 125 -4.96 18.22 10.54
N MET A 126 -5.29 18.37 11.82
CA MET A 126 -5.12 19.63 12.55
C MET A 126 -3.64 20.01 12.68
N ASP A 127 -2.78 19.05 13.04
CA ASP A 127 -1.33 19.26 13.16
C ASP A 127 -0.73 19.70 11.82
N LYS A 128 -1.15 19.06 10.71
CA LYS A 128 -0.75 19.45 9.36
C LYS A 128 -1.11 20.91 9.06
N ILE A 129 -2.37 21.31 9.31
CA ILE A 129 -2.83 22.68 9.08
C ILE A 129 -2.03 23.67 9.95
N MET A 130 -1.79 23.32 11.22
CA MET A 130 -1.02 24.16 12.14
C MET A 130 0.42 24.37 11.66
N ILE A 131 1.08 23.31 11.18
CA ILE A 131 2.44 23.36 10.65
C ILE A 131 2.48 24.19 9.36
N GLU A 132 1.53 23.99 8.44
CA GLU A 132 1.43 24.77 7.20
C GLU A 132 1.25 26.27 7.48
N ASN A 133 0.44 26.62 8.47
CA ASN A 133 0.24 28.01 8.88
C ASN A 133 1.52 28.62 9.45
N ARG A 134 2.22 27.88 10.33
CA ARG A 134 3.52 28.33 10.89
C ARG A 134 4.58 28.51 9.81
N LEU A 135 4.65 27.58 8.84
CA LEU A 135 5.56 27.71 7.70
C LEU A 135 5.26 28.98 6.90
N ARG A 136 3.98 29.23 6.60
CA ARG A 136 3.56 30.43 5.85
C ARG A 136 3.91 31.73 6.58
N GLU A 137 3.76 31.75 7.89
CA GLU A 137 4.14 32.90 8.72
C GLU A 137 5.65 33.17 8.65
N ILE A 138 6.47 32.13 8.86
CA ILE A 138 7.94 32.23 8.75
C ILE A 138 8.36 32.71 7.36
N PHE A 139 7.74 32.19 6.30
CA PHE A 139 8.02 32.61 4.93
C PHE A 139 7.59 34.04 4.63
N SER A 140 6.53 34.54 5.27
CA SER A 140 6.09 35.93 5.14
C SER A 140 7.05 36.90 5.85
N GLN A 141 7.68 36.46 6.95
CA GLN A 141 8.67 37.25 7.69
C GLN A 141 10.06 37.26 7.02
N HIS A 142 10.41 36.23 6.25
CA HIS A 142 11.69 36.10 5.54
C HIS A 142 11.52 35.84 4.04
N PRO A 143 11.13 36.86 3.24
CA PRO A 143 10.91 36.71 1.80
C PRO A 143 12.18 36.28 1.03
N GLU A 144 13.37 36.55 1.57
CA GLU A 144 14.65 36.12 0.99
C GLU A 144 14.78 34.59 0.92
N MET A 145 14.26 33.85 1.90
CA MET A 145 14.27 32.38 1.87
C MET A 145 13.33 31.82 0.79
N MET A 146 12.18 32.45 0.58
CA MET A 146 11.24 32.06 -0.47
C MET A 146 11.82 32.28 -1.86
N ALA A 147 12.54 33.39 -2.07
CA ALA A 147 13.22 33.65 -3.33
C ALA A 147 14.33 32.61 -3.62
N VAL A 148 15.05 32.14 -2.60
CA VAL A 148 16.06 31.07 -2.75
C VAL A 148 15.40 29.73 -3.08
N LEU A 149 14.27 29.39 -2.45
CA LEU A 149 13.53 28.15 -2.75
C LEU A 149 12.88 28.19 -4.14
N GLN A 150 12.30 29.32 -4.56
CA GLN A 150 11.77 29.50 -5.90
C GLN A 150 12.86 29.43 -6.97
N LYS A 151 14.02 30.09 -6.75
CA LYS A 151 15.16 29.98 -7.67
C LYS A 151 15.67 28.54 -7.80
N ARG A 152 15.75 27.78 -6.71
CA ARG A 152 16.09 26.34 -6.77
C ARG A 152 15.06 25.53 -7.54
N ALA A 153 13.76 25.77 -7.32
CA ALA A 153 12.69 25.09 -8.05
C ALA A 153 12.70 25.42 -9.55
N GLU A 154 12.95 26.68 -9.93
CA GLU A 154 13.06 27.12 -11.32
C GLU A 154 14.34 26.61 -12.01
N GLU A 155 15.46 26.55 -11.31
CA GLU A 155 16.70 25.95 -11.82
C GLU A 155 16.56 24.43 -12.04
N GLU A 156 15.77 23.75 -11.21
CA GLU A 156 15.43 22.33 -11.39
C GLU A 156 14.49 22.11 -12.59
N GLN A 157 13.52 22.98 -12.82
CA GLN A 157 12.62 22.93 -13.98
C GLN A 157 13.32 23.27 -15.31
N LYS A 158 14.26 24.22 -15.32
CA LYS A 158 15.02 24.56 -16.53
C LYS A 158 15.98 23.44 -16.94
N LYS A 159 16.56 22.73 -15.97
CA LYS A 159 17.44 21.57 -16.23
C LYS A 159 16.66 20.37 -16.77
N SER A 160 15.42 20.12 -16.33
CA SER A 160 14.61 19.01 -16.89
C SER A 160 14.13 19.27 -18.33
N ASN A 161 13.81 20.52 -18.68
CA ASN A 161 13.37 20.88 -20.03
C ASN A 161 14.50 20.88 -21.07
N GLN A 162 15.75 21.17 -20.67
CA GLN A 162 16.90 21.07 -21.58
C GLN A 162 17.28 19.61 -21.89
N GLU A 163 17.11 18.69 -20.93
CA GLU A 163 17.35 17.26 -21.10
C GLU A 163 16.25 16.56 -21.95
N ALA A 164 15.03 17.11 -21.99
CA ALA A 164 13.96 16.61 -22.86
C ALA A 164 14.18 16.92 -24.35
N ASN A 165 14.70 18.11 -24.67
CA ASN A 165 14.93 18.55 -26.06
C ASN A 165 16.17 17.90 -26.74
N GLN A 166 17.04 17.23 -25.99
CA GLN A 166 18.16 16.46 -26.57
C GLN A 166 17.76 15.06 -27.05
N ILE A 167 16.62 14.52 -26.60
CA ILE A 167 16.17 13.16 -26.94
C ILE A 167 15.36 13.12 -28.25
N GLU A 168 14.82 14.25 -28.71
CA GLU A 168 14.07 14.35 -29.96
C GLU A 168 14.96 14.47 -31.22
N ASN A 169 16.28 14.66 -31.06
CA ASN A 169 17.21 14.89 -32.18
C ASN A 169 18.15 13.72 -32.50
N GLU A 170 17.98 12.54 -31.89
CA GLU A 170 18.67 11.33 -32.37
C GLU A 170 17.92 10.72 -33.57
N PRO A 171 18.56 10.59 -34.75
CA PRO A 171 17.89 10.04 -35.92
C PRO A 171 17.56 8.56 -35.72
N LEU A 172 16.27 8.24 -35.75
CA LEU A 172 15.72 6.87 -35.82
C LEU A 172 16.53 6.00 -36.79
N LYS A 173 17.40 5.14 -36.26
CA LYS A 173 18.04 4.07 -37.03
C LYS A 173 16.95 3.11 -37.50
N LYS A 174 16.87 2.98 -38.82
CA LYS A 174 15.96 2.13 -39.61
C LYS A 174 15.72 0.77 -38.96
N VAL A 175 14.49 0.52 -38.53
CA VAL A 175 14.01 -0.82 -38.20
C VAL A 175 13.79 -1.60 -39.51
N PRO A 176 14.36 -2.79 -39.69
CA PRO A 176 14.10 -3.61 -40.87
C PRO A 176 12.66 -4.16 -40.84
N LYS A 177 11.97 -4.02 -41.99
CA LYS A 177 10.65 -4.63 -42.25
C LYS A 177 10.75 -6.15 -42.11
N ILE A 178 10.18 -6.71 -41.04
CA ILE A 178 9.85 -8.13 -40.98
C ILE A 178 8.39 -8.29 -41.40
N ILE A 179 8.24 -8.93 -42.55
CA ILE A 179 6.99 -9.43 -43.11
C ILE A 179 6.60 -10.69 -42.32
N THR A 180 5.41 -10.72 -41.73
CA THR A 180 4.64 -11.97 -41.61
C THR A 180 3.16 -11.67 -41.78
N LYS A 181 2.67 -12.05 -42.97
CA LYS A 181 1.27 -12.34 -43.24
C LYS A 181 0.84 -13.50 -42.34
N ASN A 182 -0.27 -13.38 -41.62
CA ASN A 182 -1.15 -14.46 -41.16
C ASN A 182 -2.43 -13.79 -40.62
N ASN A 183 -3.47 -13.60 -41.43
CA ASN A 183 -4.52 -14.57 -41.77
C ASN A 183 -5.33 -15.04 -40.55
N ILE A 184 -6.30 -14.24 -40.10
CA ILE A 184 -7.46 -14.71 -39.32
C ILE A 184 -8.72 -14.05 -39.88
N LYS A 185 -9.37 -14.76 -40.81
CA LYS A 185 -10.81 -14.64 -41.09
C LYS A 185 -11.57 -15.41 -40.00
N GLY A 186 -12.60 -14.80 -39.43
CA GLY A 186 -13.61 -15.49 -38.62
C GLY A 186 -14.41 -14.52 -37.74
N LYS A 187 -15.45 -13.86 -38.27
CA LYS A 187 -16.86 -14.22 -38.04
C LYS A 187 -17.15 -14.71 -36.61
N LYS A 188 -17.90 -13.92 -35.83
CA LYS A 188 -19.31 -14.19 -35.51
C LYS A 188 -19.93 -13.14 -34.58
N ASN A 189 -21.10 -12.68 -35.04
CA ASN A 189 -22.22 -12.13 -34.30
C ASN A 189 -22.36 -12.69 -32.87
N ASN A 190 -22.73 -11.84 -31.91
CA ASN A 190 -23.87 -12.19 -31.08
C ASN A 190 -24.67 -10.99 -30.57
N LYS A 191 -25.98 -11.14 -30.72
CA LYS A 191 -27.06 -10.18 -30.48
C LYS A 191 -27.28 -9.97 -28.98
N ARG A 192 -27.54 -8.73 -28.58
CA ARG A 192 -28.21 -8.38 -27.32
C ARG A 192 -29.64 -8.95 -27.31
N PRO A 193 -30.07 -9.66 -26.27
CA PRO A 193 -31.49 -9.84 -26.00
C PRO A 193 -32.02 -8.66 -25.17
N GLU A 194 -33.01 -8.01 -25.75
CA GLU A 194 -33.94 -7.06 -25.17
C GLU A 194 -34.78 -7.76 -24.08
N LYS A 195 -34.63 -7.36 -22.81
CA LYS A 195 -35.45 -7.90 -21.72
C LYS A 195 -36.81 -7.21 -21.72
N ALA A 196 -37.82 -7.98 -22.12
CA ALA A 196 -39.24 -7.70 -21.93
C ALA A 196 -39.57 -7.46 -20.45
N LYS A 197 -40.18 -6.31 -20.14
CA LYS A 197 -40.96 -6.09 -18.92
C LYS A 197 -42.37 -6.62 -19.16
N LYS A 198 -42.79 -7.61 -18.37
CA LYS A 198 -44.18 -8.10 -18.33
C LYS A 198 -44.66 -8.08 -16.87
N LYS A 199 -45.69 -7.24 -16.65
CA LYS A 199 -46.78 -7.28 -15.66
C LYS A 199 -46.67 -8.28 -14.49
N ARG A 200 -46.83 -7.78 -13.27
CA ARG A 200 -48.08 -7.88 -12.50
C ARG A 200 -48.07 -6.89 -11.35
#